data_AF-A0A4Y9SWA5-F1
#
_entry.id   AF-A0A4Y9SWA5-F1
#
_cell.length_a   1.000
_cell.length_b   1.000
_cell.length_c   1.000
_cell.angle_alpha   90.00
_cell.angle_beta   90.00
_cell.angle_gamma   90.00
#
_symmetry.space_group_name_H-M   'P 1'
#
loop_
_entity.id
_entity.type
_entity.pdbx_description
1 polymer ?
#
loop_
_entity_poly.entity_id
_entity_poly.type
_entity_poly.pdbx_seq_one_letter_code
_entity_poly.pdbx_strand_id
1 'polypeptide(L)' 'MDFPHGFSVPELNLLADLVMDKPVQVRQKPEAEGRFGFLCDNFCGSGHEEMAETMNVTA' A
#
# COMPACT_ATOMS: atom_id res chain seq x y z
N MET A 1 -11.68 10.87 13.19
CA MET A 1 -12.45 9.96 12.32
C MET A 1 -11.48 9.51 11.25
N ASP A 2 -11.36 8.20 11.06
CA ASP A 2 -10.47 7.64 10.02
C ASP A 2 -11.20 7.59 8.67
N PHE A 3 -10.46 7.50 7.58
CA PHE A 3 -10.98 7.51 6.21
C PHE A 3 -10.48 6.28 5.45
N PRO A 4 -11.16 5.85 4.38
CA PRO A 4 -10.59 4.85 3.49
C PRO A 4 -9.23 5.30 2.96
N HIS A 5 -8.24 4.40 3.02
CA HIS A 5 -6.89 4.65 2.52
C HIS A 5 -6.66 3.90 1.22
N GLY A 6 -5.68 4.36 0.45
CA GLY A 6 -5.16 3.62 -0.69
C GLY A 6 -3.92 2.81 -0.29
N PHE A 7 -3.68 1.70 -0.98
CA PHE A 7 -2.45 0.92 -0.87
C PHE A 7 -1.93 0.62 -2.26
N SER A 8 -0.98 1.44 -2.70
CA SER A 8 -0.36 1.32 -4.01
C SER A 8 1.10 0.90 -3.89
N VAL A 9 1.48 -0.17 -4.60
CA VAL A 9 2.87 -0.59 -4.81
C VAL A 9 3.10 -0.68 -6.32
N PRO A 10 3.46 0.43 -6.99
CA PRO A 10 3.53 0.49 -8.46
C PRO A 10 4.50 -0.54 -9.05
N GLU A 11 5.63 -0.76 -8.39
CA GLU A 11 6.66 -1.72 -8.80
C GLU A 11 6.17 -3.17 -8.83
N LEU A 12 5.17 -3.49 -8.00
CA LEU A 12 4.54 -4.81 -7.94
C LEU A 12 3.21 -4.86 -8.68
N ASN A 13 2.85 -3.79 -9.40
CA ASN A 13 1.55 -3.60 -10.05
C ASN A 13 0.37 -3.92 -9.12
N LEU A 14 0.48 -3.47 -7.87
CA LEU A 14 -0.46 -3.78 -6.80
C LEU A 14 -1.22 -2.53 -6.38
N LEU A 15 -2.54 -2.64 -6.36
CA LEU A 15 -3.46 -1.59 -5.94
C LEU A 15 -4.56 -2.20 -5.08
N ALA A 16 -4.88 -1.56 -3.95
CA ALA A 16 -5.96 -1.98 -3.08
C ALA A 16 -6.55 -0.81 -2.29
N ASP A 17 -7.88 -0.79 -2.17
CA ASP A 17 -8.60 0.15 -1.30
C ASP A 17 -8.74 -0.43 0.11
N LEU A 18 -8.26 0.29 1.11
CA LEU A 18 -8.34 -0.08 2.53
C LEU A 18 -9.54 0.62 3.16
N VAL A 19 -10.66 -0.10 3.24
CA VAL A 19 -11.87 0.36 3.94
C VAL A 19 -11.87 -0.14 5.38
N MET A 20 -12.25 0.73 6.32
CA MET A 20 -12.36 0.39 7.74
C MET A 20 -13.22 -0.87 7.95
N ASP A 21 -12.80 -1.71 8.90
CA ASP A 21 -13.43 -2.97 9.29
C ASP A 21 -13.55 -4.03 8.17
N LYS A 22 -12.84 -3.86 7.06
CA LYS A 22 -12.81 -4.82 5.95
C LYS A 22 -11.38 -5.28 5.67
N PRO A 23 -10.99 -6.49 6.10
CA PRO A 23 -9.67 -7.00 5.76
C PRO A 23 -9.55 -7.19 4.25
N VAL A 24 -8.47 -6.66 3.68
CA VAL A 24 -8.13 -6.84 2.27
C VAL A 24 -7.01 -7.87 2.16
N GLN A 25 -7.19 -8.84 1.26
CA GLN A 25 -6.17 -9.83 0.96
C GLN A 25 -5.77 -9.69 -0.50
N VAL A 26 -4.46 -9.56 -0.73
CA VAL A 26 -3.87 -9.53 -2.05
C VAL A 26 -2.91 -10.70 -2.18
N ARG A 27 -2.88 -11.32 -3.36
CA ARG A 27 -1.88 -12.33 -3.68
C ARG A 27 -0.78 -11.63 -4.45
N GLN A 28 0.42 -11.62 -3.87
CA GLN A 28 1.61 -11.18 -4.56
C GLN A 28 2.66 -12.28 -4.56
N LYS A 29 3.29 -12.48 -5.71
CA LYS A 29 4.48 -13.34 -5.84
C LYS A 29 5.62 -12.46 -6.33
N PRO A 30 6.41 -11.87 -5.42
CA PRO A 30 7.58 -11.09 -5.82
C PRO A 30 8.54 -11.99 -6.62
N GLU A 31 8.95 -11.53 -7.79
CA GLU A 31 9.94 -12.24 -8.62
C GLU A 31 11.38 -11.89 -8.23
N ALA A 32 11.56 -10.86 -7.41
CA ALA A 32 12.84 -10.38 -6.93
C ALA A 32 12.77 -9.97 -5.45
N GLU A 33 13.88 -10.18 -4.75
CA GLU A 33 14.16 -9.53 -3.47
C GLU A 33 14.38 -8.04 -3.67
N GLY A 34 14.12 -7.23 -2.64
CA GLY A 34 14.33 -5.79 -2.72
C GLY A 34 13.51 -4.99 -1.74
N ARG A 35 13.55 -3.67 -1.94
CA ARG A 35 12.79 -2.69 -1.17
C ARG A 35 11.76 -2.07 -2.09
N PHE A 36 10.48 -2.21 -1.74
CA PHE A 36 9.36 -1.71 -2.54
C PHE A 36 8.65 -0.60 -1.76
N GLY A 37 8.50 0.56 -2.39
CA GLY A 37 7.76 1.67 -1.82
C GLY A 37 6.26 1.41 -1.90
N PHE A 38 5.52 1.73 -0.83
CA PHE A 38 4.06 1.80 -0.88
C PHE A 38 3.56 3.17 -0.43
N LEU A 39 2.50 3.62 -1.10
CA LEU A 39 1.95 4.97 -0.97
C LEU A 39 0.44 4.88 -0.75
N CYS A 40 -0.11 5.85 -0.03
CA CYS A 40 -1.54 6.12 -0.04
C CYS A 40 -1.90 6.86 -1.32
N ASP A 41 -2.77 6.29 -2.15
CA ASP A 41 -3.24 6.89 -3.42
C ASP A 41 -4.70 7.35 -3.38
N ASN A 42 -5.38 7.16 -2.25
CA ASN A 42 -6.70 7.71 -1.97
C ASN A 42 -6.59 8.85 -0.95
N PHE A 43 -7.15 10.03 -1.25
CA PHE A 43 -7.06 11.17 -0.34
C PHE A 43 -7.75 10.86 1.00
N CYS A 44 -6.94 10.76 2.05
CA CYS A 44 -7.38 10.32 3.38
C CYS A 44 -7.23 11.39 4.46
N GLY A 45 -6.77 12.59 4.10
CA GLY A 45 -6.62 13.72 5.02
C GLY A 45 -5.34 14.51 4.79
N SER A 46 -5.02 15.42 5.72
CA SER A 46 -3.88 16.35 5.59
C SER A 46 -2.51 15.68 5.58
N GLY A 47 -2.40 14.45 6.09
CA GLY A 47 -1.15 13.67 6.08
C GLY A 47 -0.99 12.77 4.86
N HIS A 48 -1.91 12.83 3.90
CA HIS A 48 -1.96 11.90 2.76
C HIS A 48 -0.66 11.89 1.95
N GLU A 49 -0.05 13.05 1.71
CA GLU A 49 1.15 13.15 0.89
C GLU A 49 2.39 12.59 1.59
N GLU A 50 2.38 12.53 2.93
CA GLU A 50 3.45 11.97 3.75
C GLU A 50 3.23 10.49 4.08
N MET A 51 2.10 9.90 3.72
CA MET A 51 1.79 8.49 3.95
C MET A 51 2.49 7.59 2.92
N ALA A 52 3.80 7.45 3.13
CA ALA A 52 4.70 6.64 2.33
C ALA A 52 5.59 5.78 3.24
N GLU A 53 5.77 4.52 2.88
CA GLU A 53 6.60 3.58 3.63
C GLU A 53 7.28 2.59 2.68
N THR A 54 8.22 1.80 3.22
CA THR A 54 8.95 0.79 2.43
C THR A 54 8.78 -0.62 2.99
N MET A 55 8.49 -1.57 2.11
CA MET A 55 8.43 -2.99 2.42
C MET A 55 9.69 -3.69 1.90
N ASN A 56 10.31 -4.54 2.72
CA ASN A 56 11.45 -5.35 2.33
C ASN A 56 10.99 -6.76 1.97
N VAL A 57 11.42 -7.27 0.81
CA VAL A 57 11.22 -8.64 0.36
C VAL A 57 12.58 -9.35 0.38
N THR A 58 12.64 -10.47 1.08
CA THR A 58 13.84 -11.31 1.25
C THR A 58 13.48 -12.77 0.94
N ALA A 59 14.46 -13.61 0.59
CA ALA A 59 14.28 -15.06 0.44
C ALA A 59 13.98 -15.80 1.75
#